data_AF-A0A4Y9S078-F1
#
_entry.id   AF-A0A4Y9S078-F1
#
_cell.length_a   1.000
_cell.length_b   1.000
_cell.length_c   1.000
_cell.angle_alpha   90.00
_cell.angle_beta   90.00
_cell.angle_gamma   90.00
#
_symmetry.space_group_name_H-M   'P 1'
#
loop_
_entity.id
_entity.type
_entity.pdbx_description
1 polymer ?
#
loop_
_entity_poly.entity_id
_entity_poly.type
_entity_poly.pdbx_seq_one_letter_code
_entity_poly.pdbx_strand_id
1 'polypeptide(L)'
;MGDIHRSQYRMPFTLFEKLKAEAAKAGRSVNAELVGRLERTLVESTNDVDVRHIFEALERLSARNPEMRYTFGVNLGGELEGNPAHIQNGKWTLPANQISQE
;
A
#
# COMPACT_ATOMS: atom_id res chain seq x y z
N MET A 1 9.99 -20.84 20.00
CA MET A 1 9.53 -20.96 18.60
C MET A 1 8.07 -21.34 18.67
N GLY A 2 7.16 -20.46 18.23
CA GLY A 2 5.72 -20.71 18.32
C GLY A 2 5.29 -21.87 17.43
N ASP A 3 4.19 -22.52 17.79
CA ASP A 3 3.62 -23.62 17.03
C ASP A 3 3.32 -23.19 15.58
N ILE A 4 4.06 -23.77 14.63
CA ILE A 4 3.85 -23.51 13.21
C ILE A 4 2.66 -24.34 12.76
N HIS A 5 1.52 -23.70 12.52
CA HIS A 5 0.40 -24.34 11.84
C HIS A 5 0.76 -24.61 10.37
N ARG A 6 0.66 -25.88 9.96
CA ARG A 6 0.98 -26.33 8.58
C ARG A 6 -0.28 -26.80 7.90
N SER A 7 -0.60 -26.18 6.76
CA SER A 7 -1.75 -26.52 5.93
C SER A 7 -1.35 -26.57 4.46
N GLN A 8 -2.09 -27.35 3.67
CA GLN A 8 -1.86 -27.46 2.24
C GLN A 8 -2.88 -26.58 1.49
N TYR A 9 -2.42 -25.47 0.91
CA TYR A 9 -3.28 -24.59 0.13
C TYR A 9 -3.39 -25.08 -1.32
N ARG A 10 -4.63 -25.21 -1.80
CA ARG A 10 -4.93 -25.45 -3.22
C ARG A 10 -5.13 -24.08 -3.88
N MET A 11 -4.31 -23.77 -4.88
CA MET A 11 -4.38 -22.50 -5.59
C MET A 11 -4.37 -22.73 -7.11
N PRO A 12 -5.04 -21.86 -7.91
CA PRO A 12 -4.93 -21.92 -9.35
C PRO A 12 -3.48 -21.78 -9.81
N PHE A 13 -3.08 -22.56 -10.82
CA PHE A 13 -1.70 -22.57 -11.31
C PHE A 13 -1.21 -21.18 -11.75
N THR A 14 -2.07 -20.40 -12.41
CA THR A 14 -1.77 -19.04 -12.83
C THR A 14 -1.47 -18.10 -11.66
N LEU A 15 -2.11 -18.31 -10.51
CA LEU A 15 -1.85 -17.54 -9.29
C LEU A 15 -0.51 -17.95 -8.68
N PHE A 16 -0.19 -19.24 -8.70
CA PHE A 16 1.07 -19.76 -8.20
C PHE A 16 2.27 -19.20 -8.98
N GLU A 17 2.19 -19.18 -10.32
CA GLU A 17 3.25 -18.64 -11.17
C GLU A 17 3.48 -17.13 -10.90
N LYS A 18 2.40 -16.37 -10.70
CA LYS A 18 2.52 -14.96 -10.28
C LYS A 18 3.21 -14.82 -8.94
N LEU A 19 2.79 -15.60 -7.93
CA LEU A 19 3.39 -15.58 -6.60
C LEU A 19 4.88 -15.94 -6.65
N LYS A 20 5.25 -16.94 -7.46
CA LYS A 20 6.62 -17.39 -7.68
C LYS A 20 7.47 -16.30 -8.34
N ALA A 21 6.97 -15.63 -9.37
CA ALA A 21 7.66 -14.53 -10.03
C ALA A 21 7.93 -13.36 -9.06
N GLU A 22 6.96 -13.02 -8.21
CA GLU A 22 7.10 -11.96 -7.22
C GLU A 22 8.08 -12.35 -6.10
N ALA A 23 8.04 -13.60 -5.63
CA ALA A 23 9.00 -14.12 -4.67
C ALA A 23 10.44 -14.07 -5.22
N ALA A 24 10.63 -14.41 -6.50
CA ALA A 24 11.92 -14.33 -7.18
C ALA A 24 12.45 -12.89 -7.26
N LYS A 25 11.58 -11.93 -7.64
CA LYS A 25 11.94 -10.50 -7.65
C LYS A 25 12.35 -9.98 -6.27
N ALA A 26 11.68 -10.46 -5.22
CA ALA A 26 11.94 -10.09 -3.83
C ALA A 26 13.10 -10.88 -3.19
N GLY A 27 13.75 -11.81 -3.91
CA GLY A 27 14.86 -12.61 -3.39
C GLY A 27 14.49 -13.53 -2.23
N ARG A 28 13.22 -13.96 -2.13
CA ARG A 28 12.70 -14.77 -1.02
C ARG A 28 11.98 -16.03 -1.50
N SER A 29 11.74 -16.96 -0.58
CA SER A 29 10.99 -18.18 -0.91
C SER A 29 9.52 -17.87 -1.21
N VAL A 30 8.88 -18.73 -2.00
CA VAL A 30 7.44 -18.61 -2.31
C VAL A 30 6.59 -18.59 -1.04
N ASN A 31 6.95 -19.40 -0.05
CA ASN A 31 6.27 -19.42 1.25
C ASN A 31 6.46 -18.10 2.01
N ALA A 32 7.67 -17.52 2.01
CA ALA A 32 7.93 -16.24 2.66
C ALA A 32 7.16 -15.08 1.98
N GLU A 33 7.01 -15.11 0.65
CA GLU A 33 6.16 -14.16 -0.07
C GLU A 33 4.68 -14.35 0.29
N LEU A 34 4.19 -15.60 0.33
CA LEU A 34 2.81 -15.90 0.71
C LEU A 34 2.49 -15.40 2.12
N VAL A 35 3.31 -15.78 3.09
CA VAL A 35 3.15 -15.36 4.50
C VAL A 35 3.17 -13.83 4.59
N GLY A 36 4.17 -13.16 3.98
CA GLY A 36 4.23 -11.71 4.03
C GLY A 36 3.10 -10.97 3.30
N ARG A 37 2.40 -11.62 2.36
CA ARG A 37 1.16 -11.08 1.79
C ARG A 37 0.00 -11.25 2.76
N LEU A 38 -0.14 -12.45 3.33
CA LEU A 38 -1.20 -12.75 4.30
C LEU A 38 -1.10 -11.86 5.53
N GLU A 39 0.10 -11.69 6.09
CA GLU A 39 0.36 -10.78 7.21
C GLU A 39 -0.10 -9.36 6.86
N ARG A 40 0.28 -8.82 5.70
CA ARG A 40 -0.16 -7.49 5.25
C ARG A 40 -1.68 -7.36 5.10
N THR A 41 -2.37 -8.42 4.67
CA THR A 41 -3.84 -8.40 4.55
C THR A 41 -4.59 -8.66 5.84
N LEU A 42 -3.94 -9.27 6.84
CA LEU A 42 -4.57 -9.67 8.10
C LEU A 42 -4.17 -8.80 9.29
N VAL A 43 -3.32 -7.78 9.10
CA VAL A 43 -3.13 -6.74 10.11
C VAL A 43 -4.50 -6.12 10.40
N GLU A 44 -4.95 -6.20 11.66
CA GLU A 44 -6.16 -5.50 12.09
C GLU A 44 -6.05 -4.02 11.71
N SER A 45 -7.02 -3.57 10.92
CA SER A 45 -7.09 -2.22 10.38
C SER A 45 -7.21 -1.21 11.51
N THR A 46 -6.09 -0.67 11.96
CA THR A 46 -6.07 0.63 12.63
C THR A 46 -6.13 1.70 11.54
N ASN A 47 -6.65 2.88 11.87
CA ASN A 47 -6.69 4.01 10.92
C ASN A 47 -5.31 4.26 10.28
N ASP A 48 -4.22 4.10 11.03
CA ASP A 48 -2.86 4.26 10.53
C ASP A 48 -2.47 3.19 9.50
N VAL A 49 -2.91 1.95 9.70
CA VAL A 49 -2.68 0.83 8.77
C VAL A 49 -3.46 1.05 7.47
N ASP A 50 -4.72 1.48 7.56
CA ASP A 50 -5.56 1.77 6.40
C ASP A 50 -5.02 2.94 5.58
N VAL A 51 -4.62 4.03 6.26
CA VAL A 51 -4.01 5.20 5.63
C VAL A 51 -2.73 4.80 4.89
N ARG A 52 -1.87 3.99 5.52
CA ARG A 52 -0.66 3.47 4.86
C ARG A 52 -0.99 2.62 3.62
N HIS A 53 -2.02 1.77 3.68
CA HIS A 53 -2.43 0.96 2.54
C HIS A 53 -2.96 1.80 1.38
N ILE A 54 -3.75 2.84 1.67
CA ILE A 54 -4.22 3.80 0.66
C ILE A 54 -3.02 4.48 -0.02
N PHE A 55 -2.05 4.94 0.77
CA PHE A 55 -0.85 5.58 0.25
C PHE A 55 -0.02 4.65 -0.64
N GLU A 56 0.25 3.42 -0.21
CA GLU A 56 0.97 2.43 -1.03
C GLU A 56 0.24 2.12 -2.35
N ALA A 57 -1.09 2.03 -2.32
CA ALA A 57 -1.89 1.75 -3.50
C ALA A 57 -1.80 2.89 -4.52
N LEU A 58 -1.89 4.14 -4.05
CA LEU A 58 -1.76 5.34 -4.89
C LEU A 58 -0.35 5.48 -5.47
N GLU A 59 0.69 5.15 -4.70
CA GLU A 59 2.06 5.15 -5.20
C GLU A 59 2.24 4.15 -6.34
N ARG A 60 1.80 2.90 -6.14
CA ARG A 60 1.84 1.86 -7.19
C ARG A 60 1.03 2.27 -8.43
N LEU A 61 -0.10 2.94 -8.23
CA LEU A 61 -0.94 3.42 -9.33
C LEU A 61 -0.26 4.56 -10.11
N SER A 62 0.40 5.49 -9.40
CA SER A 62 1.14 6.60 -9.99
C SER A 62 2.39 6.13 -10.76
N ALA A 63 3.12 5.14 -10.22
CA ALA A 63 4.28 4.56 -10.88
C ALA A 63 3.91 3.85 -12.19
N ARG A 64 2.69 3.29 -12.27
CA ARG A 64 2.16 2.68 -13.50
C ARG A 64 1.69 3.70 -14.53
N ASN A 65 1.33 4.91 -14.10
CA ASN A 65 0.75 5.95 -14.95
C ASN A 65 1.41 7.31 -14.62
N PRO A 66 2.66 7.53 -15.06
CA PRO A 66 3.46 8.70 -14.65
C PRO A 66 2.86 10.03 -15.12
N GLU A 67 2.10 10.03 -16.21
CA GLU A 67 1.41 11.20 -16.76
C GLU A 67 0.16 11.61 -15.95
N MET A 68 -0.37 10.69 -15.14
CA MET A 68 -1.56 10.97 -14.32
C MET A 68 -1.15 11.50 -12.94
N ARG A 69 -1.73 12.64 -12.57
CA ARG A 69 -1.63 13.21 -11.23
C ARG A 69 -2.83 12.76 -10.40
N TYR A 70 -2.57 12.15 -9.25
CA TYR A 70 -3.61 11.71 -8.33
C TYR A 70 -3.69 12.70 -7.16
N THR A 71 -4.85 13.28 -6.94
CA THR A 71 -5.16 14.14 -5.79
C THR A 71 -6.07 13.37 -4.83
N PHE A 72 -5.82 13.48 -3.53
CA PHE A 72 -6.70 12.89 -2.52
C PHE A 72 -7.08 13.97 -1.50
N GLY A 73 -8.39 14.14 -1.30
CA GLY A 73 -8.93 15.01 -0.27
C GLY A 73 -9.49 14.16 0.85
N VAL A 74 -9.06 14.41 2.08
CA VAL A 74 -9.66 13.80 3.28
C VAL A 74 -10.56 14.84 3.91
N ASN A 75 -11.87 14.62 3.87
CA ASN A 75 -12.85 15.50 4.50
C ASN A 75 -12.91 15.18 6.00
N LEU A 76 -12.18 15.93 6.80
CA LEU A 76 -12.32 15.95 8.25
C LEU A 76 -13.23 17.13 8.63
N GLY A 77 -14.53 16.88 8.76
CA GLY A 77 -15.43 17.88 9.36
C GLY A 77 -15.95 19.02 8.47
N GLY A 78 -15.81 18.96 7.14
CA GLY A 78 -16.70 19.70 6.24
C GLY A 78 -16.13 20.93 5.50
N GLU A 79 -14.86 21.31 5.65
CA GLU A 79 -14.26 22.36 4.81
C GLU A 79 -12.95 21.89 4.17
N LEU A 80 -12.94 21.85 2.83
CA LEU A 80 -11.74 21.67 2.01
C LEU A 80 -11.07 23.03 1.80
N GLU A 81 -10.57 23.66 2.87
CA GLU A 81 -9.70 24.82 2.72
C GLU A 81 -8.24 24.36 2.68
N GLY A 82 -7.72 24.18 1.46
CA GLY A 82 -6.30 23.93 1.23
C GLY A 82 -5.99 23.18 -0.06
N ASN A 83 -4.76 23.33 -0.56
CA ASN A 83 -4.27 22.54 -1.68
C ASN A 83 -4.10 21.08 -1.22
N PRO A 84 -4.90 20.11 -1.72
CA PRO A 84 -4.87 18.76 -1.19
C PRO A 84 -3.52 18.10 -1.49
N ALA A 85 -3.12 17.21 -0.58
CA ALA A 85 -1.96 16.38 -0.82
C ALA A 85 -2.15 15.58 -2.12
N HIS A 86 -1.06 15.45 -2.88
CA HIS A 86 -1.11 14.80 -4.19
C HIS A 86 0.16 14.00 -4.47
N ILE A 87 0.04 13.03 -5.37
CA ILE A 87 1.14 12.21 -5.86
C ILE A 87 1.25 12.30 -7.37
N GLN A 88 2.49 12.48 -7.84
CA GLN A 88 2.83 12.44 -9.25
C GLN A 88 4.16 11.73 -9.40
N ASN A 89 4.24 10.80 -10.35
CA ASN A 89 5.46 10.04 -10.64
C ASN A 89 6.11 9.40 -9.38
N GLY A 90 5.28 8.82 -8.49
CA GLY A 90 5.73 8.20 -7.24
C GLY A 90 6.15 9.15 -6.11
N LYS A 91 6.07 10.49 -6.31
CA LYS A 91 6.49 11.47 -5.30
C LYS A 91 5.31 12.15 -4.62
N TRP A 92 5.27 12.08 -3.30
CA TRP A 92 4.30 12.78 -2.45
C TRP A 92 4.64 14.26 -2.32
N THR A 93 3.62 15.11 -2.51
CA THR A 93 3.65 16.51 -2.10
C THR A 93 2.55 16.74 -1.06
N LEU A 94 2.95 17.07 0.15
CA LEU A 94 2.06 17.41 1.26
C LEU A 94 1.81 18.93 1.25
N PRO A 95 0.62 19.41 1.67
CA PRO A 95 0.42 20.82 1.92
C PRO A 95 1.46 21.31 2.92
N ALA A 96 2.15 22.40 2.58
CA ALA A 96 3.01 23.07 3.55
C ALA A 96 2.13 23.49 4.73
N ASN A 97 2.46 23.08 5.95
CA ASN A 97 1.84 23.65 7.14
C ASN A 97 2.03 25.17 7.06
N GLN A 98 0.94 25.90 6.80
CA GLN A 98 0.93 27.34 7.04
C GLN A 98 0.95 27.50 8.57
N ILE A 99 2.16 27.51 9.13
CA ILE A 99 2.36 28.00 10.48
C ILE A 99 2.12 29.51 10.39
N SER A 100 0.91 29.94 10.72
CA SER A 100 0.59 31.33 11.00
C SER A 100 1.54 31.80 12.10
N GLN A 101 2.46 32.70 11.76
CA GLN A 101 3.17 33.49 12.75
C GLN A 101 2.19 34.55 13.26
N GLU A 102 1.78 34.42 14.53
CA GLU A 102 1.31 35.55 15.35
C GLU A 102 2.51 36.25 15.99
#